data_AF-A0A1F9BNX0-F1
#
_entry.id   AF-A0A1F9BNX0-F1
#
_cell.length_a   1.000
_cell.length_b   1.000
_cell.length_c   1.000
_cell.angle_alpha   90.00
_cell.angle_beta   90.00
_cell.angle_gamma   90.00
#
_symmetry.space_group_name_H-M   'P 1'
#
loop_
_entity.id
_entity.type
_entity.pdbx_description
1 polymer ?
#
loop_
_entity_poly.entity_id
_entity_poly.type
_entity_poly.pdbx_seq_one_letter_code
_entity_poly.pdbx_strand_id
1 'polypeptide(L)'
;MRSEVWLAGLGLTLLFSLAAAPAPEVSAPDLTERLGCWSCHSLEGRGGKAAAPLDQIGNRLHRDDLRASLTHPRSRHPKAKMPSYAHLRPWEMQALVDYLARLK
;
A
#
# COMPACT_ATOMS: atom_id res chain seq x y z
N MET A 1 -10.16 42.84 57.21
CA MET A 1 -9.16 43.19 56.18
C MET A 1 -8.20 42.02 56.03
N ARG A 2 -8.01 41.54 54.78
CA ARG A 2 -6.93 40.64 54.30
C ARG A 2 -7.12 39.16 54.70
N SER A 3 -7.61 38.36 53.75
CA SER A 3 -6.86 37.42 52.87
C SER A 3 -6.98 36.01 53.49
N GLU A 4 -7.28 34.92 52.78
CA GLU A 4 -6.55 34.39 51.63
C GLU A 4 -7.49 33.49 50.79
N VAL A 5 -7.54 33.75 49.47
CA VAL A 5 -8.23 32.90 48.51
C VAL A 5 -7.23 31.83 48.07
N TRP A 6 -7.48 30.57 48.46
CA TRP A 6 -6.66 29.44 48.06
C TRP A 6 -6.83 29.18 46.56
N LEU A 7 -5.80 29.54 45.80
CA LEU A 7 -5.54 29.08 44.44
C LEU A 7 -5.19 27.58 44.50
N ALA A 8 -6.11 26.72 44.09
CA ALA A 8 -5.80 25.31 43.85
C ALA A 8 -6.40 24.86 42.52
N GLY A 9 -5.52 24.74 41.51
CA GLY A 9 -5.64 23.67 40.53
C GLY A 9 -6.41 23.95 39.23
N LEU A 10 -5.96 24.91 38.42
CA LEU A 10 -6.15 24.82 36.97
C LEU A 10 -5.06 23.90 36.39
N GLY A 11 -5.17 22.60 36.67
CA GLY A 11 -4.37 21.57 36.02
C GLY A 11 -4.93 21.26 34.64
N LEU A 12 -4.73 22.16 33.67
CA LEU A 12 -5.03 21.85 32.26
C LEU A 12 -3.91 20.98 31.70
N THR A 13 -3.94 19.68 31.98
CA THR A 13 -3.10 18.71 31.26
C THR A 13 -3.60 18.64 29.82
N LEU A 14 -2.98 19.43 28.95
CA LEU A 14 -3.07 19.26 27.50
C LEU A 14 -2.53 17.87 27.15
N LEU A 15 -3.43 16.89 27.10
CA LEU A 15 -3.20 15.62 26.43
C LEU A 15 -3.13 15.91 24.93
N PHE A 16 -1.96 16.35 24.47
CA PHE A 16 -1.66 16.48 23.05
C PHE A 16 -1.54 15.04 22.51
N SER A 17 -2.67 14.47 22.09
CA SER A 17 -2.65 13.21 21.34
C SER A 17 -1.85 13.45 20.08
N LEU A 18 -0.64 12.92 20.04
CA LEU A 18 0.18 12.86 18.84
C LEU A 18 -0.47 11.83 17.91
N ALA A 19 -1.54 12.22 17.25
CA ALA A 19 -2.12 11.44 16.17
C ALA A 19 -1.02 11.24 15.14
N ALA A 20 -0.55 10.00 14.99
CA ALA A 20 0.32 9.63 13.89
C ALA A 20 -0.41 10.04 12.60
N ALA A 21 0.19 10.96 11.85
CA ALA A 21 -0.37 11.36 10.56
C ALA A 21 -0.62 10.09 9.73
N PRO A 22 -1.81 9.93 9.13
CA PRO A 22 -2.04 8.80 8.25
C PRO A 22 -0.94 8.80 7.19
N ALA A 23 -0.34 7.64 6.94
CA ALA A 23 0.57 7.48 5.82
C ALA A 23 -0.13 8.04 4.56
N PRO A 24 0.60 8.72 3.65
CA PRO A 24 -0.03 9.35 2.51
C PRO A 24 -0.85 8.31 1.75
N GLU A 25 -2.17 8.49 1.71
CA GLU A 25 -3.11 7.55 1.07
C GLU A 25 -2.97 7.63 -0.46
N VAL A 26 -1.87 7.11 -0.99
CA VAL A 26 -1.83 6.76 -2.42
C VAL A 26 -2.75 5.57 -2.58
N SER A 27 -3.87 5.76 -3.29
CA SER A 27 -4.80 4.67 -3.53
C SER A 27 -4.09 3.55 -4.31
N ALA A 28 -4.48 2.31 -4.08
CA ALA A 28 -3.84 1.20 -4.79
C ALA A 28 -3.98 1.29 -6.33
N PRO A 29 -5.12 1.75 -6.91
CA PRO A 29 -5.20 2.07 -8.33
C PRO A 29 -4.16 3.11 -8.78
N ASP A 30 -4.02 4.22 -8.04
CA ASP A 30 -3.01 5.24 -8.35
C ASP A 30 -1.59 4.68 -8.26
N LEU A 31 -1.34 3.80 -7.28
CA LEU A 31 -0.06 3.14 -7.12
C LEU A 31 0.24 2.22 -8.32
N THR A 32 -0.72 1.45 -8.80
CA THR A 32 -0.54 0.60 -10.00
C THR A 32 -0.26 1.40 -11.27
N GLU A 33 -0.88 2.57 -11.42
CA GLU A 33 -0.61 3.50 -12.51
C GLU A 33 0.82 4.06 -12.41
N ARG A 34 1.18 4.61 -11.25
CA ARG A 34 2.50 5.20 -10.99
C ARG A 34 3.66 4.21 -11.14
N LEU A 35 3.42 2.95 -10.77
CA LEU A 35 4.38 1.87 -10.93
C LEU A 35 4.42 1.26 -12.34
N GLY A 36 3.57 1.76 -13.24
CA GLY A 36 3.54 1.40 -14.66
C GLY A 36 3.03 -0.02 -14.93
N CYS A 37 2.22 -0.60 -14.04
CA CYS A 37 1.73 -1.97 -14.18
C CYS A 37 1.02 -2.21 -15.53
N TRP A 38 0.24 -1.22 -15.96
CA TRP A 38 -0.56 -1.27 -17.19
C TRP A 38 0.25 -1.15 -18.48
N SER A 39 1.53 -0.79 -18.40
CA SER A 39 2.40 -0.78 -19.58
C SER A 39 2.61 -2.19 -20.16
N CYS A 40 2.56 -3.21 -19.30
CA CYS A 40 2.83 -4.59 -19.67
C CYS A 40 1.62 -5.51 -19.49
N HIS A 41 0.84 -5.29 -18.43
CA HIS A 41 -0.31 -6.11 -18.09
C HIS A 41 -1.62 -5.42 -18.49
N SER A 42 -2.61 -6.22 -18.88
CA SER A 42 -3.97 -5.71 -19.07
C SER A 42 -4.86 -5.94 -17.84
N LEU A 43 -5.87 -5.10 -17.69
CA LEU A 43 -7.01 -5.28 -16.78
C LEU A 43 -8.28 -4.87 -17.52
N GLU A 44 -9.29 -5.74 -17.55
CA GLU A 44 -10.55 -5.55 -18.26
C GLU A 44 -10.36 -5.19 -19.75
N GLY A 45 -9.36 -5.81 -20.38
CA GLY A 45 -9.02 -5.57 -21.78
C GLY A 45 -8.28 -4.26 -22.07
N ARG A 46 -7.94 -3.46 -21.06
CA ARG A 46 -7.16 -2.22 -21.18
C ARG A 46 -5.73 -2.41 -20.68
N GLY A 47 -4.75 -1.73 -21.31
CA GLY A 47 -3.33 -1.81 -20.95
C GLY A 47 -2.50 -2.65 -21.93
N GLY A 48 -1.34 -3.09 -21.46
CA GLY A 48 -0.35 -3.81 -22.25
C GLY A 48 -0.67 -5.29 -22.46
N LYS A 49 -0.01 -5.89 -23.47
CA LYS A 49 -0.11 -7.32 -23.79
C LYS A 49 1.23 -8.05 -23.69
N ALA A 50 2.25 -7.39 -23.15
CA ALA A 50 3.60 -7.93 -23.03
C ALA A 50 3.72 -8.96 -21.89
N ALA A 51 2.78 -8.94 -20.94
CA ALA A 51 2.67 -9.88 -19.83
C ALA A 51 1.22 -10.37 -19.68
N ALA A 52 1.01 -11.37 -18.83
CA ALA A 52 -0.31 -11.97 -18.61
C ALA A 52 -1.32 -10.95 -18.03
N PRO A 53 -2.61 -11.03 -18.39
CA PRO A 53 -3.64 -10.17 -17.80
C PRO A 53 -3.72 -10.32 -16.28
N LEU A 54 -4.01 -9.22 -15.57
CA LEU A 54 -4.25 -9.24 -14.12
C LEU A 54 -5.70 -9.50 -13.75
N ASP A 55 -6.60 -9.56 -14.73
CA ASP A 55 -7.95 -10.07 -14.56
C ASP A 55 -7.91 -11.38 -13.78
N GLN A 56 -8.70 -11.48 -12.70
CA GLN A 56 -8.85 -12.70 -11.91
C GLN A 56 -7.57 -13.15 -11.17
N ILE A 57 -6.53 -12.31 -11.06
CA ILE A 57 -5.27 -12.74 -10.43
C ILE A 57 -5.45 -13.13 -8.94
N GLY A 58 -6.40 -12.51 -8.24
CA GLY A 58 -6.76 -12.84 -6.86
C GLY A 58 -7.43 -14.21 -6.69
N ASN A 59 -7.91 -14.82 -7.78
CA ASN A 59 -8.38 -16.21 -7.80
C ASN A 59 -7.26 -17.19 -8.14
N ARG A 60 -6.13 -16.72 -8.70
CA ARG A 60 -4.99 -17.55 -9.13
C ARG A 60 -3.85 -17.60 -8.13
N LEU A 61 -3.61 -16.50 -7.41
CA LEU A 61 -2.47 -16.38 -6.49
C LEU A 61 -2.93 -15.97 -5.09
N HIS A 62 -2.33 -16.61 -4.07
CA HIS A 62 -2.46 -16.17 -2.69
C HIS A 62 -1.67 -14.88 -2.43
N ARG A 63 -1.96 -14.20 -1.33
CA ARG A 63 -1.32 -12.93 -0.96
C ARG A 63 0.19 -13.00 -0.89
N ASP A 64 0.74 -14.10 -0.35
CA ASP A 64 2.18 -14.29 -0.24
C ASP A 64 2.83 -14.48 -1.61
N ASP A 65 2.16 -15.20 -2.52
CA ASP A 65 2.60 -15.31 -3.91
C ASP A 65 2.53 -13.98 -4.65
N LEU A 66 1.46 -13.20 -4.45
CA LEU A 66 1.36 -11.84 -5.00
C LEU A 66 2.52 -10.98 -4.52
N ARG A 67 2.81 -10.99 -3.22
CA ARG A 67 3.96 -10.28 -2.64
C ARG A 67 5.28 -10.75 -3.22
N ALA A 68 5.50 -12.06 -3.33
CA ALA A 68 6.71 -12.63 -3.92
C ALA A 68 6.85 -12.27 -5.41
N SER A 69 5.74 -12.15 -6.15
CA SER A 69 5.71 -11.64 -7.53
C SER A 69 6.31 -10.25 -7.63
N LEU A 70 5.94 -9.38 -6.69
CA LEU A 70 6.28 -7.98 -6.68
C LEU A 70 7.72 -7.77 -6.20
N THR A 71 8.16 -8.49 -5.17
CA THR A 71 9.48 -8.30 -4.58
C THR A 71 10.57 -9.11 -5.27
N HIS A 72 10.26 -10.34 -5.68
CA HIS A 72 11.23 -11.31 -6.21
C HIS A 72 10.75 -11.95 -7.53
N PRO A 73 10.43 -11.17 -8.57
CA PRO A 73 9.86 -11.70 -9.82
C PRO A 73 10.77 -12.76 -10.47
N ARG A 74 12.09 -12.59 -10.36
CA ARG A 74 13.07 -13.53 -10.94
C ARG A 74 13.22 -14.84 -10.17
N SER A 75 12.84 -14.90 -8.89
CA SER A 75 12.89 -16.13 -8.12
C SER A 75 11.86 -17.15 -8.59
N ARG A 76 10.73 -16.68 -9.14
CA ARG A 76 9.69 -17.55 -9.72
C ARG A 76 9.80 -17.69 -11.22
N HIS A 77 10.24 -16.64 -11.90
CA HIS A 77 10.45 -16.64 -13.34
C HIS A 77 11.84 -16.05 -13.65
N PRO A 78 12.89 -16.87 -13.79
CA PRO A 78 14.28 -16.38 -13.95
C PRO A 78 14.47 -15.37 -15.09
N LYS A 79 13.66 -15.47 -16.14
CA LYS A 79 13.66 -14.57 -17.30
C LYS A 79 12.64 -13.41 -17.19
N ALA A 80 12.09 -13.15 -16.00
CA ALA A 80 11.13 -12.09 -15.79
C ALA A 80 11.70 -10.74 -16.18
N LYS A 81 10.93 -10.01 -17.00
CA LYS A 81 11.15 -8.61 -17.34
C LYS A 81 10.48 -7.65 -16.35
N MET A 82 9.52 -8.15 -15.57
CA MET A 82 8.85 -7.38 -14.53
C MET A 82 9.88 -6.87 -13.52
N PRO A 83 9.91 -5.56 -13.22
CA PRO A 83 10.84 -5.00 -12.25
C PRO A 83 10.50 -5.47 -10.82
N SER A 84 11.48 -5.37 -9.92
CA SER A 84 11.24 -5.58 -8.49
C SER A 84 10.70 -4.31 -7.84
N TYR A 85 9.67 -4.48 -7.02
CA TYR A 85 9.06 -3.45 -6.19
C TYR A 85 9.40 -3.62 -4.70
N ALA A 86 10.48 -4.33 -4.36
CA ALA A 86 10.92 -4.53 -2.98
C ALA A 86 11.30 -3.22 -2.24
N HIS A 87 11.49 -2.12 -2.98
CA HIS A 87 11.80 -0.80 -2.45
C HIS A 87 10.57 -0.03 -1.94
N LEU A 88 9.35 -0.51 -2.20
CA LEU A 88 8.13 0.11 -1.68
C LEU A 88 8.09 0.09 -0.16
N ARG A 89 7.48 1.11 0.44
CA ARG A 89 7.22 1.10 1.88
C ARG A 89 6.29 -0.07 2.23
N PRO A 90 6.36 -0.62 3.45
CA PRO A 90 5.53 -1.77 3.83
C PRO A 90 4.03 -1.58 3.59
N TRP A 91 3.52 -0.38 3.84
CA TRP A 91 2.11 -0.05 3.63
C TRP A 91 1.73 0.10 2.15
N GLU A 92 2.63 0.58 1.29
CA GLU A 92 2.42 0.63 -0.18
C GLU A 92 2.37 -0.78 -0.75
N MET A 93 3.31 -1.63 -0.34
CA MET A 93 3.32 -3.05 -0.72
C MET A 93 2.03 -3.74 -0.26
N GLN A 94 1.58 -3.47 0.97
CA GLN A 94 0.34 -4.04 1.48
C GLN A 94 -0.86 -3.57 0.64
N ALA A 95 -1.00 -2.28 0.39
CA ALA A 95 -2.08 -1.73 -0.43
C ALA A 95 -2.11 -2.33 -1.85
N LEU A 96 -0.93 -2.50 -2.46
CA LEU A 96 -0.79 -3.11 -3.78
C LEU A 96 -1.23 -4.59 -3.78
N VAL A 97 -0.77 -5.38 -2.81
CA VAL A 97 -1.17 -6.80 -2.68
C VAL A 97 -2.67 -6.91 -2.40
N ASP A 98 -3.22 -6.05 -1.54
CA ASP A 98 -4.64 -6.01 -1.21
C ASP A 98 -5.50 -5.77 -2.45
N TYR A 99 -5.09 -4.84 -3.29
CA TYR A 99 -5.77 -4.53 -4.53
C TYR A 99 -5.72 -5.70 -5.50
N LEU A 100 -4.54 -6.26 -5.78
CA LEU A 100 -4.39 -7.39 -6.68
C LEU A 100 -5.17 -8.62 -6.19
N ALA A 101 -5.21 -8.88 -4.88
CA ALA A 101 -5.96 -9.99 -4.29
C ALA A 101 -7.49 -9.84 -4.43
N ARG A 102 -7.98 -8.61 -4.63
CA ARG A 102 -9.40 -8.32 -4.85
C ARG A 102 -9.82 -8.42 -6.33
N LEU A 103 -8.87 -8.53 -7.26
CA LEU A 103 -9.16 -8.74 -8.67
C LEU A 103 -9.60 -10.20 -8.89
N LYS A 104 -10.91 -10.42 -8.80
CA LYS A 104 -11.62 -11.70 -8.90
C LYS A 104 -12.78 -11.60 -9.89
#